data_AF-A0A0J6SSI6-F1
#
_entry.id   AF-A0A0J6SSI6-F1
#
_cell.length_a   1.000
_cell.length_b   1.000
_cell.length_c   1.000
_cell.angle_alpha   90.00
_cell.angle_beta   90.00
_cell.angle_gamma   90.00
#
_symmetry.space_group_name_H-M   'P 1'
#
loop_
_entity.id
_entity.type
_entity.pdbx_description
1 polymer ?
#
loop_
_entity_poly.entity_id
_entity_poly.type
_entity_poly.pdbx_seq_one_letter_code
_entity_poly.pdbx_strand_id
1 'polypeptide(L)'
;MPTTQPDTQPATDHRTSAGRTVLVLGATGQQGGAVAAALRANGWSVRALVRDPDGGKAKRLSSTGVDVIRGDLDDPASVQAAIVGVHGVFSVQPSSGQGPTYGVTDEQEIRWGKRIADVALAAGVQHLVYSSVNAVGRGPTGMGHFDSKFAIEEHIRGLDLRSTIVRPAAFMELLMLPGMGLDHGYFSFFLRPEQVAQVIAVQDIGAIVAAAFAAPDHFAGRTIEIAGDEVTGAQLGEALSRAAGRTITYLRFPDDVLAGNAFLGRLAALVDDGRLAGNADIDALRREFGRLTRFDEWLSGPGKPLLQHALQARSTSVSLR
;
A
#
# COMPACT_ATOMS: atom_id res chain seq x y z
N MET A 1 -43.48 10.88 -52.15
CA MET A 1 -43.32 11.02 -50.68
C MET A 1 -42.59 9.78 -50.18
N PRO A 2 -41.34 9.88 -49.71
CA PRO A 2 -40.64 8.73 -49.17
C PRO A 2 -40.92 8.59 -47.67
N THR A 3 -41.36 7.40 -47.28
CA THR A 3 -41.59 6.96 -45.91
C THR A 3 -40.25 6.73 -45.20
N THR A 4 -40.05 7.42 -44.08
CA THR A 4 -38.91 7.27 -43.17
C THR A 4 -38.96 5.93 -42.44
N GLN A 5 -37.90 5.11 -42.58
CA GLN A 5 -37.59 4.03 -41.64
C GLN A 5 -37.03 4.63 -40.34
N PRO A 6 -37.37 4.10 -39.16
CA PRO A 6 -36.73 4.51 -37.92
C PRO A 6 -35.39 3.80 -37.73
N ASP A 7 -34.36 4.59 -37.45
CA ASP A 7 -33.03 4.16 -37.00
C ASP A 7 -33.14 3.32 -35.72
N THR A 8 -32.78 2.04 -35.81
CA THR A 8 -32.49 1.22 -34.63
C THR A 8 -31.06 1.53 -34.17
N GLN A 9 -30.95 2.32 -33.10
CA GLN A 9 -29.72 2.45 -32.31
C GLN A 9 -29.29 1.07 -31.80
N PRO A 10 -28.00 0.69 -31.92
CA PRO A 10 -27.52 -0.56 -31.36
C PRO A 10 -27.55 -0.47 -29.84
N ALA A 11 -28.26 -1.42 -29.23
CA ALA A 11 -28.23 -1.65 -27.79
C ALA A 11 -26.78 -1.89 -27.35
N THR A 12 -26.31 -1.10 -26.39
CA THR A 12 -25.02 -1.29 -25.73
C THR A 12 -25.01 -2.66 -25.06
N ASP A 13 -24.19 -3.57 -25.59
CA ASP A 13 -24.01 -4.90 -25.07
C ASP A 13 -23.30 -4.83 -23.70
N HIS A 14 -24.06 -5.03 -22.62
CA HIS A 14 -23.54 -5.09 -21.25
C HIS A 14 -22.86 -6.43 -20.91
N ARG A 15 -22.50 -7.20 -21.94
CA ARG A 15 -21.88 -8.52 -21.80
C ARG A 15 -20.38 -8.38 -22.08
N THR A 16 -19.60 -8.56 -21.00
CA THR A 16 -18.13 -8.78 -20.89
C THR A 16 -17.32 -7.75 -20.09
N SER A 17 -17.52 -7.67 -18.76
CA SER A 17 -16.52 -7.12 -17.81
C SER A 17 -15.98 -8.16 -16.81
N ALA A 18 -16.65 -9.32 -16.69
CA ALA A 18 -16.30 -10.37 -15.74
C ALA A 18 -14.87 -10.93 -15.95
N GLY A 19 -14.34 -10.89 -17.17
CA GLY A 19 -13.00 -11.43 -17.47
C GLY A 19 -11.82 -10.61 -16.93
N ARG A 20 -12.04 -9.35 -16.52
CA ARG A 20 -10.98 -8.43 -16.06
C ARG A 20 -11.43 -7.55 -14.90
N THR A 21 -12.22 -8.09 -13.98
CA THR A 21 -12.59 -7.36 -12.75
C THR A 21 -11.67 -7.75 -11.61
N VAL A 22 -11.07 -6.76 -10.94
CA VAL A 22 -10.28 -6.97 -9.71
C VAL A 22 -11.01 -6.37 -8.52
N LEU A 23 -11.20 -7.15 -7.47
CA LEU A 23 -11.61 -6.64 -6.16
C LEU A 23 -10.38 -6.02 -5.49
N VAL A 24 -10.48 -4.75 -5.12
CA VAL A 24 -9.45 -4.03 -4.38
C VAL A 24 -9.94 -3.77 -2.96
N LEU A 25 -9.36 -4.49 -2.01
CA LEU A 25 -9.58 -4.21 -0.59
C LEU A 25 -8.75 -2.99 -0.16
N GLY A 26 -9.26 -2.24 0.83
CA GLY A 26 -8.59 -1.03 1.29
C GLY A 26 -8.52 0.09 0.25
N ALA A 27 -9.41 0.11 -0.75
CA ALA A 27 -9.41 1.07 -1.86
C ALA A 27 -9.48 2.55 -1.43
N THR A 28 -10.00 2.85 -0.24
CA THR A 28 -10.05 4.22 0.33
C THR A 28 -8.78 4.61 1.11
N GLY A 29 -7.84 3.66 1.27
CA GLY A 29 -6.52 3.85 1.85
C GLY A 29 -5.47 4.18 0.80
N GLN A 30 -4.22 4.32 1.24
CA GLN A 30 -3.09 4.70 0.38
C GLN A 30 -2.82 3.63 -0.70
N GLN A 31 -2.49 2.41 -0.27
CA GLN A 31 -2.15 1.31 -1.20
C GLN A 31 -3.32 0.93 -2.11
N GLY A 32 -4.47 0.61 -1.53
CA GLY A 32 -5.64 0.21 -2.32
C GLY A 32 -6.10 1.30 -3.28
N GLY A 33 -6.01 2.57 -2.89
CA GLY A 33 -6.33 3.69 -3.79
C GLY A 33 -5.39 3.76 -4.99
N ALA A 34 -4.08 3.61 -4.77
CA ALA A 34 -3.10 3.57 -5.85
C ALA A 34 -3.27 2.35 -6.76
N VAL A 35 -3.55 1.17 -6.18
CA VAL A 35 -3.83 -0.05 -6.94
C VAL A 35 -5.10 0.12 -7.79
N ALA A 36 -6.18 0.65 -7.22
CA ALA A 36 -7.41 0.92 -7.96
C ALA A 36 -7.17 1.88 -9.14
N ALA A 37 -6.42 2.96 -8.92
CA ALA A 37 -6.08 3.92 -9.96
C ALA A 37 -5.22 3.29 -11.07
N ALA A 38 -4.18 2.52 -10.71
CA ALA A 38 -3.30 1.85 -11.66
C ALA A 38 -4.03 0.78 -12.49
N LEU A 39 -4.87 -0.04 -11.85
CA LEU A 39 -5.71 -1.03 -12.54
C LEU A 39 -6.64 -0.37 -13.56
N ARG A 40 -7.34 0.70 -13.15
CA ARG A 40 -8.20 1.50 -14.01
C ARG A 40 -7.47 2.07 -15.22
N ALA A 41 -6.27 2.65 -15.00
CA ALA A 41 -5.43 3.17 -16.07
C ALA A 41 -5.00 2.10 -17.08
N ASN A 42 -4.94 0.83 -16.65
CA ASN A 42 -4.58 -0.33 -17.47
C ASN A 42 -5.81 -1.10 -18.02
N GLY A 43 -7.00 -0.49 -17.99
CA GLY A 43 -8.22 -1.03 -18.60
C GLY A 43 -8.90 -2.14 -17.79
N TRP A 44 -8.56 -2.32 -16.52
CA TRP A 44 -9.25 -3.25 -15.63
C TRP A 44 -10.53 -2.62 -15.06
N SER A 45 -11.55 -3.45 -14.88
CA SER A 45 -12.69 -3.10 -14.03
C SER A 45 -12.28 -3.25 -12.57
N VAL A 46 -12.62 -2.28 -11.74
CA VAL A 46 -12.26 -2.31 -10.31
C VAL A 46 -13.52 -2.30 -9.48
N ARG A 47 -13.61 -3.28 -8.59
CA ARG A 47 -14.60 -3.33 -7.50
C ARG A 47 -13.91 -2.99 -6.20
N ALA A 48 -14.52 -2.18 -5.35
CA ALA A 48 -13.97 -1.77 -4.06
C ALA A 48 -14.94 -2.09 -2.93
N LEU A 49 -14.46 -2.84 -1.93
CA LEU A 49 -15.20 -3.06 -0.68
C LEU A 49 -14.99 -1.87 0.26
N VAL A 50 -16.08 -1.20 0.63
CA VAL A 50 -16.05 -0.08 1.58
C VAL A 50 -17.12 -0.23 2.65
N ARG A 51 -16.83 0.23 3.87
CA ARG A 51 -17.79 0.21 4.99
C ARG A 51 -18.93 1.21 4.80
N ASP A 52 -18.58 2.40 4.30
CA ASP A 52 -19.50 3.51 4.06
C ASP A 52 -19.38 4.00 2.60
N PRO A 53 -20.28 3.56 1.71
CA PRO A 53 -20.33 4.02 0.30
C PRO A 53 -20.64 5.51 0.15
N ASP A 54 -21.33 6.11 1.13
CA ASP A 54 -21.74 7.51 1.10
C ASP A 54 -20.65 8.47 1.59
N GLY A 55 -19.61 7.92 2.21
CA GLY A 55 -18.45 8.65 2.69
C GLY A 55 -17.67 9.33 1.55
N GLY A 56 -17.07 10.50 1.84
CA GLY A 56 -16.42 11.32 0.81
C GLY A 56 -15.30 10.60 0.03
N LYS A 57 -14.56 9.69 0.67
CA LYS A 57 -13.53 8.88 -0.01
C LYS A 57 -14.14 7.85 -0.97
N ALA A 58 -15.24 7.20 -0.58
CA ALA A 58 -15.95 6.24 -1.41
C ALA A 58 -16.62 6.91 -2.61
N LYS A 59 -17.26 8.07 -2.40
CA LYS A 59 -17.81 8.89 -3.49
C LYS A 59 -16.74 9.33 -4.50
N ARG A 60 -15.55 9.70 -4.03
CA ARG A 60 -14.41 9.99 -4.92
C ARG A 60 -14.00 8.77 -5.74
N LEU A 61 -13.86 7.59 -5.12
CA LEU A 61 -13.59 6.34 -5.87
C LEU A 61 -14.66 6.08 -6.93
N SER A 62 -15.94 6.15 -6.55
CA SER A 62 -17.07 5.93 -7.47
C SER A 62 -17.05 6.91 -8.65
N SER A 63 -16.71 8.18 -8.42
CA SER A 63 -16.57 9.19 -9.49
C SER A 63 -15.47 8.88 -10.51
N THR A 64 -14.50 8.01 -10.16
CA THR A 64 -13.48 7.50 -11.09
C THR A 64 -13.93 6.23 -11.83
N GLY A 65 -15.19 5.81 -11.66
CA GLY A 65 -15.80 4.63 -12.26
C GLY A 65 -15.49 3.31 -11.54
N VAL A 66 -14.97 3.36 -10.31
CA VAL A 66 -14.83 2.18 -9.46
C VAL A 66 -16.23 1.72 -9.00
N ASP A 67 -16.52 0.43 -9.12
CA ASP A 67 -17.72 -0.21 -8.58
C ASP A 67 -17.57 -0.31 -7.05
N VAL A 68 -18.25 0.57 -6.32
CA VAL A 68 -18.16 0.64 -4.86
C VAL A 68 -19.28 -0.20 -4.26
N ILE A 69 -18.89 -1.24 -3.53
CA ILE A 69 -19.81 -2.12 -2.82
C ILE A 69 -19.68 -1.95 -1.32
N ARG A 70 -20.82 -2.02 -0.62
CA ARG A 70 -20.84 -1.98 0.83
C ARG A 70 -20.41 -3.32 1.41
N GLY A 71 -19.53 -3.30 2.40
CA GLY A 71 -19.24 -4.46 3.23
C GLY A 71 -18.15 -4.20 4.26
N ASP A 72 -17.90 -5.22 5.08
CA ASP A 72 -16.97 -5.16 6.21
C ASP A 72 -16.14 -6.44 6.26
N LEU A 73 -14.85 -6.33 6.58
CA LEU A 73 -13.98 -7.49 6.73
C LEU A 73 -14.42 -8.40 7.89
N ASP A 74 -15.12 -7.84 8.88
CA ASP A 74 -15.73 -8.59 9.97
C ASP A 74 -17.03 -9.31 9.60
N ASP A 75 -17.65 -9.00 8.46
CA ASP A 75 -18.81 -9.71 7.93
C ASP A 75 -18.38 -10.68 6.80
N PRO A 76 -18.26 -11.98 7.08
CA PRO A 76 -17.84 -12.97 6.09
C PRO A 76 -18.74 -13.00 4.84
N ALA A 77 -20.05 -12.78 5.01
CA ALA A 77 -20.99 -12.82 3.90
C ALA A 77 -20.75 -11.65 2.93
N SER A 78 -20.43 -10.46 3.47
CA SER A 78 -20.08 -9.31 2.65
C SER A 78 -18.77 -9.50 1.88
N VAL A 79 -17.76 -10.12 2.50
CA VAL A 79 -16.48 -10.46 1.83
C VAL A 79 -16.71 -11.48 0.72
N GLN A 80 -17.53 -12.49 0.96
CA GLN A 80 -17.90 -13.48 -0.05
C GLN A 80 -18.64 -12.83 -1.23
N ALA A 81 -19.66 -12.02 -0.94
CA ALA A 81 -20.41 -11.31 -1.98
C ALA A 81 -19.50 -10.39 -2.82
N ALA A 82 -18.48 -9.78 -2.20
CA ALA A 82 -17.52 -8.93 -2.88
C ALA A 82 -16.63 -9.69 -3.88
N ILE A 83 -16.21 -10.90 -3.51
CA ILE A 83 -15.26 -11.73 -4.27
C ILE A 83 -15.96 -12.49 -5.40
N VAL A 84 -17.24 -12.85 -5.27
CA VAL A 84 -17.93 -13.62 -6.31
C VAL A 84 -17.89 -12.90 -7.67
N GLY A 85 -17.42 -13.65 -8.68
CA GLY A 85 -17.38 -13.23 -10.08
C GLY A 85 -16.22 -12.30 -10.46
N VAL A 86 -15.27 -12.03 -9.56
CA VAL A 86 -14.06 -11.26 -9.89
C VAL A 86 -12.95 -12.16 -10.44
N HIS A 87 -12.13 -11.62 -11.33
CA HIS A 87 -10.95 -12.30 -11.86
C HIS A 87 -9.83 -12.35 -10.81
N GLY A 88 -9.57 -11.23 -10.15
CA GLY A 88 -8.46 -11.09 -9.21
C GLY A 88 -8.85 -10.39 -7.91
N VAL A 89 -8.04 -10.59 -6.87
CA VAL A 89 -8.21 -9.89 -5.58
C VAL A 89 -6.89 -9.26 -5.18
N PHE A 90 -6.89 -7.94 -4.94
CA PHE A 90 -5.82 -7.27 -4.21
C PHE A 90 -6.19 -7.22 -2.72
N SER A 91 -5.37 -7.88 -1.92
CA SER A 91 -5.58 -8.05 -0.48
C SER A 91 -4.59 -7.19 0.30
N VAL A 92 -5.13 -6.25 1.07
CA VAL A 92 -4.42 -5.45 2.08
C VAL A 92 -5.36 -5.18 3.24
N GLN A 93 -4.88 -5.35 4.47
CA GLN A 93 -5.64 -5.11 5.68
C GLN A 93 -5.21 -3.79 6.33
N PRO A 94 -6.08 -3.15 7.13
CA PRO A 94 -5.63 -2.17 8.11
C PRO A 94 -4.57 -2.82 9.02
N SER A 95 -3.44 -2.15 9.19
CA SER A 95 -2.36 -2.65 10.05
C SER A 95 -2.75 -2.53 11.52
N SER A 96 -2.63 -3.62 12.27
CA SER A 96 -2.72 -3.65 13.73
C SER A 96 -1.72 -2.71 14.43
N GLY A 97 -0.59 -2.40 13.78
CA GLY A 97 0.43 -1.47 14.27
C GLY A 97 -0.03 0.00 14.27
N GLN A 98 -1.17 0.28 13.63
CA GLN A 98 -1.85 1.56 13.68
C GLN A 98 -3.00 1.52 14.71
N GLY A 99 -2.91 0.62 15.71
CA GLY A 99 -3.93 0.24 16.69
C GLY A 99 -4.82 1.35 17.24
N PRO A 100 -4.31 2.52 17.66
CA PRO A 100 -5.16 3.63 18.15
C PRO A 100 -5.96 4.36 17.06
N THR A 101 -5.54 4.24 15.79
CA THR A 101 -6.15 4.93 14.64
C THR A 101 -7.24 4.07 14.00
N TYR A 102 -7.05 2.75 13.98
CA TYR A 102 -8.01 1.82 13.36
C TYR A 102 -8.67 0.82 14.31
N GLY A 103 -8.17 0.67 15.54
CA GLY A 103 -8.75 -0.25 16.54
C GLY A 103 -8.61 -1.73 16.17
N VAL A 104 -7.52 -2.11 15.50
CA VAL A 104 -7.33 -3.47 14.94
C VAL A 104 -6.27 -4.22 15.75
N THR A 105 -6.59 -5.44 16.17
CA THR A 105 -5.62 -6.38 16.78
C THR A 105 -4.91 -7.24 15.72
N ASP A 106 -3.77 -7.80 16.10
CA ASP A 106 -3.01 -8.74 15.26
C ASP A 106 -3.90 -9.92 14.80
N GLU A 107 -4.71 -10.48 15.72
CA GLU A 107 -5.62 -11.59 15.42
C GLU A 107 -6.72 -11.22 14.44
N GLN A 108 -7.21 -9.97 14.49
CA GLN A 108 -8.17 -9.48 13.50
C GLN A 108 -7.54 -9.37 12.12
N GLU A 109 -6.33 -8.79 12.04
CA GLU A 109 -5.58 -8.67 10.78
C GLU A 109 -5.33 -10.06 10.16
N ILE A 110 -4.83 -11.01 10.95
CA ILE A 110 -4.59 -12.41 10.52
C ILE A 110 -5.90 -13.05 10.05
N ARG A 111 -6.96 -12.96 10.86
CA ARG A 111 -8.27 -13.57 10.54
C ARG A 111 -8.81 -13.05 9.21
N TRP A 112 -8.76 -11.74 8.97
CA TRP A 112 -9.22 -11.15 7.71
C TRP A 112 -8.37 -11.62 6.54
N GLY A 113 -7.04 -11.54 6.65
CA GLY A 113 -6.13 -11.95 5.58
C GLY A 113 -6.31 -13.40 5.15
N LYS A 114 -6.40 -14.33 6.10
CA LYS A 114 -6.65 -15.76 5.83
C LYS A 114 -8.01 -15.99 5.18
N ARG A 115 -9.07 -15.38 5.74
CA ARG A 115 -10.43 -15.49 5.19
C ARG A 115 -10.52 -15.01 3.76
N ILE A 116 -9.88 -13.88 3.42
CA ILE A 116 -9.88 -13.37 2.06
C ILE A 116 -9.25 -14.38 1.10
N ALA A 117 -8.14 -15.01 1.50
CA ALA A 117 -7.48 -16.04 0.69
C ALA A 117 -8.36 -17.30 0.53
N ASP A 118 -8.99 -17.77 1.62
CA ASP A 118 -9.89 -18.94 1.60
C ASP A 118 -11.11 -18.70 0.70
N VAL A 119 -11.73 -17.51 0.82
CA VAL A 119 -12.88 -17.12 0.00
C VAL A 119 -12.49 -16.93 -1.45
N ALA A 120 -11.29 -16.37 -1.73
CA ALA A 120 -10.77 -16.25 -3.08
C ALA A 120 -10.58 -17.62 -3.74
N LEU A 121 -9.99 -18.59 -3.01
CA LEU A 121 -9.87 -19.97 -3.47
C LEU A 121 -11.24 -20.60 -3.75
N ALA A 122 -12.17 -20.54 -2.79
CA ALA A 122 -13.49 -21.14 -2.92
C ALA A 122 -14.33 -20.53 -4.06
N ALA A 123 -14.13 -19.24 -4.35
CA ALA A 123 -14.81 -18.54 -5.44
C ALA A 123 -14.14 -18.73 -6.82
N GLY A 124 -13.01 -19.43 -6.90
CA GLY A 124 -12.29 -19.65 -8.16
C GLY A 124 -11.60 -18.39 -8.70
N VAL A 125 -11.14 -17.50 -7.81
CA VAL A 125 -10.34 -16.33 -8.19
C VAL A 125 -9.08 -16.78 -8.94
N GLN A 126 -8.79 -16.13 -10.06
CA GLN A 126 -7.70 -16.51 -10.95
C GLN A 126 -6.34 -16.04 -10.44
N HIS A 127 -6.29 -14.95 -9.66
CA HIS A 127 -5.04 -14.45 -9.07
C HIS A 127 -5.30 -13.62 -7.81
N LEU A 128 -4.60 -13.95 -6.72
CA LEU A 128 -4.54 -13.15 -5.49
C LEU A 128 -3.21 -12.38 -5.44
N VAL A 129 -3.24 -11.06 -5.30
CA VAL A 129 -2.05 -10.27 -4.98
C VAL A 129 -2.18 -9.77 -3.54
N TYR A 130 -1.25 -10.17 -2.67
CA TYR A 130 -1.25 -9.81 -1.26
C TYR A 130 -0.14 -8.80 -0.94
N SER A 131 -0.50 -7.69 -0.28
CA SER A 131 0.46 -6.73 0.26
C SER A 131 0.88 -7.11 1.67
N SER A 132 2.12 -7.57 1.80
CA SER A 132 2.82 -7.81 3.06
C SER A 132 3.73 -6.62 3.40
N VAL A 133 4.96 -6.85 3.90
CA VAL A 133 5.97 -5.86 4.28
C VAL A 133 7.38 -6.46 4.19
N ASN A 134 8.40 -5.65 3.90
CA ASN A 134 9.80 -6.08 3.77
C ASN A 134 10.44 -6.63 5.07
N ALA A 135 9.82 -6.42 6.23
CA ALA A 135 10.30 -6.93 7.52
C ALA A 135 10.14 -8.46 7.71
N VAL A 136 9.37 -9.10 6.82
CA VAL A 136 8.93 -10.50 6.98
C VAL A 136 9.98 -11.48 6.45
N GLY A 137 10.12 -12.64 7.13
CA GLY A 137 10.91 -13.78 6.63
C GLY A 137 12.26 -13.99 7.31
N ARG A 138 12.59 -13.24 8.37
CA ARG A 138 13.83 -13.41 9.17
C ARG A 138 13.54 -13.85 10.61
N GLY A 139 12.48 -14.62 10.81
CA GLY A 139 11.94 -14.95 12.14
C GLY A 139 11.14 -13.80 12.77
N PRO A 140 10.58 -14.00 13.97
CA PRO A 140 9.69 -13.03 14.61
C PRO A 140 10.34 -11.66 14.79
N THR A 141 9.61 -10.62 14.39
CA THR A 141 10.03 -9.23 14.55
C THR A 141 9.71 -8.69 15.92
N GLY A 142 8.88 -9.38 16.72
CA GLY A 142 8.41 -8.87 18.01
C GLY A 142 7.47 -7.65 17.86
N MET A 143 7.01 -7.40 16.64
CA MET A 143 6.02 -6.39 16.30
C MET A 143 4.84 -7.09 15.63
N GLY A 144 3.73 -7.17 16.36
CA GLY A 144 2.55 -7.93 15.97
C GLY A 144 2.07 -7.68 14.55
N HIS A 145 2.14 -6.44 14.08
CA HIS A 145 1.70 -6.03 12.74
C HIS A 145 2.62 -6.44 11.59
N PHE A 146 3.87 -6.79 11.86
CA PHE A 146 4.74 -7.43 10.87
C PHE A 146 4.58 -8.95 10.93
N ASP A 147 4.51 -9.50 12.15
CA ASP A 147 4.37 -10.95 12.35
C ASP A 147 3.01 -11.49 11.86
N SER A 148 1.95 -10.67 11.95
CA SER A 148 0.64 -10.96 11.37
C SER A 148 0.69 -11.18 9.87
N LYS A 149 1.49 -10.37 9.15
CA LYS A 149 1.63 -10.50 7.69
C LYS A 149 2.35 -11.79 7.33
N PHE A 150 3.36 -12.20 8.11
CA PHE A 150 3.99 -13.50 7.93
C PHE A 150 2.99 -14.66 8.07
N ALA A 151 2.13 -14.62 9.09
CA ALA A 151 1.11 -15.66 9.28
C ALA A 151 0.08 -15.72 8.13
N ILE A 152 -0.20 -14.58 7.48
CA ILE A 152 -1.05 -14.52 6.29
C ILE A 152 -0.31 -15.05 5.06
N GLU A 153 0.97 -14.70 4.86
CA GLU A 153 1.78 -15.24 3.77
C GLU A 153 1.87 -16.76 3.81
N GLU A 154 2.16 -17.34 4.98
CA GLU A 154 2.25 -18.79 5.16
C GLU A 154 0.94 -19.50 4.84
N HIS A 155 -0.18 -18.89 5.23
CA HIS A 155 -1.50 -19.41 4.88
C HIS A 155 -1.73 -19.39 3.37
N ILE A 156 -1.44 -18.26 2.71
CA ILE A 156 -1.57 -18.13 1.25
C ILE A 156 -0.70 -19.14 0.51
N ARG A 157 0.54 -19.38 0.95
CA ARG A 157 1.44 -20.38 0.36
C ARG A 157 0.93 -21.82 0.52
N GLY A 158 0.14 -22.09 1.56
CA GLY A 158 -0.46 -23.39 1.80
C GLY A 158 -1.71 -23.68 0.98
N LEU A 159 -2.23 -22.70 0.23
CA LEU A 159 -3.42 -22.85 -0.61
C LEU A 159 -3.04 -23.18 -2.06
N ASP A 160 -3.87 -23.98 -2.73
CA ASP A 160 -3.83 -24.14 -4.19
C ASP A 160 -4.47 -22.93 -4.90
N LEU A 161 -3.98 -21.74 -4.56
CA LEU A 161 -4.44 -20.46 -5.06
C LEU A 161 -3.26 -19.76 -5.74
N ARG A 162 -3.41 -19.48 -7.04
CA ARG A 162 -2.44 -18.66 -7.76
C ARG A 162 -2.31 -17.31 -7.05
N SER A 163 -1.13 -17.04 -6.51
CA SER A 163 -0.90 -15.85 -5.69
C SER A 163 0.45 -15.19 -5.95
N THR A 164 0.54 -13.88 -5.69
CA THR A 164 1.77 -13.10 -5.66
C THR A 164 1.80 -12.31 -4.36
N ILE A 165 2.92 -12.34 -3.65
CA ILE A 165 3.13 -11.56 -2.44
C ILE A 165 4.05 -10.39 -2.78
N VAL A 166 3.60 -9.16 -2.53
CA VAL A 166 4.46 -7.97 -2.61
C VAL A 166 4.80 -7.52 -1.19
N ARG A 167 6.06 -7.15 -0.96
CA ARG A 167 6.60 -6.69 0.32
C ARG A 167 7.16 -5.29 0.14
N PRO A 168 6.32 -4.25 0.30
CA PRO A 168 6.77 -2.89 0.16
C PRO A 168 7.82 -2.49 1.20
N ALA A 169 8.76 -1.66 0.77
CA ALA A 169 9.62 -0.87 1.64
C ALA A 169 8.83 0.26 2.33
N ALA A 170 9.51 1.08 3.15
CA ALA A 170 8.87 2.20 3.82
C ALA A 170 8.29 3.19 2.78
N PHE A 171 7.03 3.60 2.96
CA PHE A 171 6.39 4.51 2.02
C PHE A 171 7.01 5.91 2.15
N MET A 172 7.28 6.55 1.02
CA MET A 172 7.72 7.95 0.99
C MET A 172 6.70 8.87 1.67
N GLU A 173 5.42 8.53 1.56
CA GLU A 173 4.28 9.21 2.21
C GLU A 173 4.40 9.22 3.74
N LEU A 174 4.96 8.16 4.35
CA LEU A 174 5.12 8.08 5.82
C LEU A 174 6.13 9.10 6.34
N LEU A 175 7.10 9.48 5.50
CA LEU A 175 8.11 10.48 5.85
C LEU A 175 7.51 11.89 5.95
N MET A 176 6.32 12.13 5.37
CA MET A 176 5.63 13.43 5.43
C MET A 176 4.59 13.51 6.56
N LEU A 177 4.50 12.49 7.42
CA LEU A 177 3.53 12.51 8.52
C LEU A 177 3.82 13.64 9.51
N PRO A 178 2.78 14.21 10.15
CA PRO A 178 2.97 15.18 11.23
C PRO A 178 3.82 14.62 12.37
N GLY A 179 4.54 15.51 13.07
CA GLY A 179 5.39 15.13 14.20
C GLY A 179 6.81 14.70 13.82
N MET A 180 7.17 14.71 12.53
CA MET A 180 8.55 14.47 12.08
C MET A 180 9.43 15.74 12.14
N GLY A 181 8.87 16.91 12.46
CA GLY A 181 9.62 18.15 12.70
C GLY A 181 9.85 19.08 11.51
N LEU A 182 9.28 18.76 10.33
CA LEU A 182 9.47 19.53 9.10
C LEU A 182 8.99 20.99 9.21
N ASP A 183 7.95 21.22 9.99
CA ASP A 183 7.42 22.54 10.37
C ASP A 183 8.41 23.36 11.21
N HIS A 184 9.30 22.71 11.94
CA HIS A 184 10.34 23.31 12.79
C HIS A 184 11.73 23.42 12.12
N GLY A 185 11.87 23.02 10.86
CA GLY A 185 13.16 23.10 10.15
C GLY A 185 14.12 21.94 10.42
N TYR A 186 13.64 20.83 10.98
CA TYR A 186 14.38 19.59 11.08
C TYR A 186 13.55 18.40 10.57
N PHE A 187 14.16 17.23 10.44
CA PHE A 187 13.46 15.99 10.14
C PHE A 187 14.00 14.88 11.02
N SER A 188 13.19 14.40 11.96
CA SER A 188 13.53 13.33 12.88
C SER A 188 12.99 11.99 12.39
N PHE A 189 13.86 10.99 12.26
CA PHE A 189 13.48 9.65 11.84
C PHE A 189 14.30 8.55 12.54
N PHE A 190 13.99 7.28 12.28
CA PHE A 190 14.61 6.15 12.98
C PHE A 190 16.05 5.85 12.53
N LEU A 191 16.42 6.22 11.31
CA LEU A 191 17.72 5.91 10.72
C LEU A 191 18.83 6.70 11.41
N ARG A 192 19.98 6.07 11.60
CA ARG A 192 21.23 6.81 11.82
C ARG A 192 21.60 7.57 10.53
N PRO A 193 22.34 8.69 10.60
CA PRO A 193 22.59 9.52 9.42
C PRO A 193 23.23 8.76 8.25
N GLU A 194 24.14 7.82 8.52
CA GLU A 194 24.85 7.02 7.51
C GLU A 194 24.10 5.73 7.14
N GLN A 195 23.02 5.41 7.87
CA GLN A 195 22.31 4.15 7.70
C GLN A 195 21.40 4.22 6.48
N VAL A 196 21.51 3.19 5.64
CA VAL A 196 20.74 3.03 4.41
C VAL A 196 19.37 2.40 4.70
N ALA A 197 18.35 2.90 4.04
CA ALA A 197 17.05 2.24 3.92
C ALA A 197 16.44 2.46 2.53
N GLN A 198 15.64 1.50 2.13
CA GLN A 198 14.86 1.55 0.91
C GLN A 198 13.49 2.19 1.17
N VAL A 199 13.03 2.95 0.19
CA VAL A 199 11.75 3.65 0.22
C VAL A 199 10.98 3.42 -1.07
N ILE A 200 9.65 3.51 -1.02
CA ILE A 200 8.79 3.34 -2.19
C ILE A 200 7.67 4.38 -2.20
N ALA A 201 7.37 4.94 -3.38
CA ALA A 201 6.17 5.74 -3.56
C ALA A 201 4.94 4.83 -3.62
N VAL A 202 3.85 5.15 -2.92
CA VAL A 202 2.64 4.32 -2.91
C VAL A 202 2.06 4.10 -4.32
N GLN A 203 2.23 5.07 -5.22
CA GLN A 203 1.83 4.94 -6.63
C GLN A 203 2.57 3.81 -7.37
N ASP A 204 3.84 3.56 -7.05
CA ASP A 204 4.64 2.50 -7.68
C ASP A 204 4.18 1.12 -7.20
N ILE A 205 3.70 1.01 -5.96
CA ILE A 205 3.01 -0.20 -5.47
C ILE A 205 1.80 -0.49 -6.37
N GLY A 206 1.01 0.55 -6.69
CA GLY A 206 -0.12 0.45 -7.60
C GLY A 206 0.29 -0.09 -8.98
N ALA A 207 1.35 0.48 -9.58
CA ALA A 207 1.86 0.05 -10.87
C ALA A 207 2.35 -1.40 -10.87
N ILE A 208 3.12 -1.79 -9.85
CA ILE A 208 3.65 -3.16 -9.69
C ILE A 208 2.49 -4.17 -9.54
N VAL A 209 1.51 -3.87 -8.71
CA VAL A 209 0.34 -4.75 -8.52
C VAL A 209 -0.47 -4.87 -9.80
N ALA A 210 -0.66 -3.78 -10.55
CA ALA A 210 -1.35 -3.83 -11.85
C ALA A 210 -0.58 -4.70 -12.87
N ALA A 211 0.76 -4.63 -12.88
CA ALA A 211 1.60 -5.51 -13.69
C ALA A 211 1.47 -6.99 -13.26
N ALA A 212 1.38 -7.26 -11.95
CA ALA A 212 1.16 -8.60 -11.43
C ALA A 212 -0.14 -9.23 -11.97
N PHE A 213 -1.24 -8.48 -11.99
CA PHE A 213 -2.50 -8.94 -12.59
C PHE A 213 -2.45 -9.05 -14.13
N ALA A 214 -1.62 -8.26 -14.80
CA ALA A 214 -1.48 -8.30 -16.26
C ALA A 214 -0.68 -9.53 -16.75
N ALA A 215 0.22 -10.06 -15.93
CA ALA A 215 1.06 -11.22 -16.27
C ALA A 215 1.03 -12.29 -15.15
N PRO A 216 -0.14 -12.87 -14.84
CA PRO A 216 -0.33 -13.71 -13.67
C PRO A 216 0.58 -14.96 -13.68
N ASP A 217 0.86 -15.55 -14.85
CA ASP A 217 1.76 -16.71 -14.96
C ASP A 217 3.23 -16.36 -14.65
N HIS A 218 3.65 -15.12 -14.93
CA HIS A 218 5.00 -14.65 -14.65
C HIS A 218 5.20 -14.35 -13.15
N PHE A 219 4.13 -13.98 -12.44
CA PHE A 219 4.18 -13.56 -11.05
C PHE A 219 3.66 -14.58 -10.04
N ALA A 220 2.99 -15.64 -10.50
CA ALA A 220 2.47 -16.72 -9.66
C ALA A 220 3.58 -17.35 -8.79
N GLY A 221 3.29 -17.52 -7.51
CA GLY A 221 4.19 -18.09 -6.51
C GLY A 221 5.33 -17.18 -6.06
N ARG A 222 5.52 -16.00 -6.68
CA ARG A 222 6.61 -15.08 -6.32
C ARG A 222 6.27 -14.28 -5.07
N THR A 223 7.30 -14.10 -4.24
CA THR A 223 7.34 -13.07 -3.20
C THR A 223 8.36 -12.03 -3.62
N ILE A 224 7.97 -10.75 -3.69
CA ILE A 224 8.80 -9.68 -4.26
C ILE A 224 8.90 -8.55 -3.23
N GLU A 225 10.11 -8.25 -2.76
CA GLU A 225 10.38 -6.99 -2.05
C GLU A 225 10.42 -5.85 -3.06
N ILE A 226 9.71 -4.75 -2.77
CA ILE A 226 9.55 -3.65 -3.71
C ILE A 226 10.00 -2.32 -3.09
N ALA A 227 10.89 -1.63 -3.80
CA ALA A 227 11.44 -0.33 -3.46
C ALA A 227 11.64 0.51 -4.73
N GLY A 228 11.52 1.84 -4.61
CA GLY A 228 11.76 2.78 -5.71
C GLY A 228 13.10 3.52 -5.60
N ASP A 229 13.59 3.69 -4.38
CA ASP A 229 14.87 4.35 -4.11
C ASP A 229 15.55 3.80 -2.86
N GLU A 230 16.82 4.11 -2.71
CA GLU A 230 17.65 3.80 -1.55
C GLU A 230 18.29 5.08 -1.03
N VAL A 231 18.11 5.35 0.26
CA VAL A 231 18.49 6.63 0.89
C VAL A 231 19.10 6.40 2.27
N THR A 232 20.05 7.25 2.63
CA THR A 232 20.54 7.39 4.01
C THR A 232 19.76 8.46 4.77
N GLY A 233 19.84 8.46 6.10
CA GLY A 233 19.31 9.55 6.91
C GLY A 233 19.81 10.93 6.47
N ALA A 234 21.12 11.06 6.22
CA ALA A 234 21.71 12.29 5.72
C ALA A 234 21.13 12.70 4.35
N GLN A 235 20.99 11.76 3.41
CA GLN A 235 20.40 12.01 2.10
C GLN A 235 18.92 12.42 2.18
N LEU A 236 18.16 11.90 3.16
CA LEU A 236 16.79 12.37 3.42
C LEU A 236 16.80 13.86 3.77
N GLY A 237 17.64 14.28 4.72
CA GLY A 237 17.77 15.69 5.11
C GLY A 237 18.16 16.60 3.95
N GLU A 238 19.11 16.16 3.13
CA GLU A 238 19.53 16.91 1.93
C GLU A 238 18.42 17.03 0.89
N ALA A 239 17.72 15.94 0.58
CA ALA A 239 16.64 15.92 -0.40
C ALA A 239 15.47 16.81 0.06
N LEU A 240 15.13 16.74 1.34
CA LEU A 240 14.11 17.60 1.96
C LEU A 240 14.53 19.07 1.94
N SER A 241 15.80 19.37 2.24
CA SER A 241 16.32 20.74 2.19
C SER A 241 16.21 21.34 0.80
N ARG A 242 16.61 20.58 -0.24
CA ARG A 242 16.49 20.99 -1.64
C ARG A 242 15.03 21.24 -2.02
N ALA A 243 14.13 20.32 -1.68
CA ALA A 243 12.72 20.43 -2.05
C ALA A 243 11.98 21.55 -1.28
N ALA A 244 12.37 21.81 -0.02
CA ALA A 244 11.80 22.87 0.79
C ALA A 244 12.33 24.27 0.45
N GLY A 245 13.47 24.36 -0.24
CA GLY A 245 14.15 25.63 -0.52
C GLY A 245 14.77 26.30 0.71
N ARG A 246 14.93 25.55 1.81
CA ARG A 246 15.55 25.98 3.07
C ARG A 246 16.22 24.79 3.74
N THR A 247 17.19 25.04 4.62
CA THR A 247 17.85 23.98 5.39
C THR A 247 16.84 23.22 6.26
N ILE A 248 16.85 21.90 6.14
CA ILE A 248 16.15 20.94 7.01
C ILE A 248 17.23 20.04 7.63
N THR A 249 17.45 20.17 8.93
CA THR A 249 18.46 19.36 9.63
C THR A 249 17.94 17.94 9.86
N TYR A 250 18.64 16.92 9.36
CA TYR A 250 18.32 15.53 9.70
C TYR A 250 18.71 15.22 11.15
N LEU A 251 17.80 14.58 11.88
CA LEU A 251 18.03 14.07 13.22
C LEU A 251 17.55 12.63 13.29
N ARG A 252 18.24 11.82 14.09
CA ARG A 252 17.65 10.57 14.56
C ARG A 252 16.72 10.89 15.73
N PHE A 253 15.66 10.10 15.92
CA PHE A 253 14.92 10.16 17.18
C PHE A 253 15.87 9.99 18.38
N PRO A 254 15.78 10.86 19.39
CA PRO A 254 16.59 10.76 20.60
C PRO A 254 16.43 9.41 21.31
N ASP A 255 17.53 8.88 21.86
CA ASP A 255 17.54 7.58 22.51
C ASP A 255 16.59 7.51 23.72
N ASP A 256 16.38 8.61 24.44
CA ASP A 256 15.43 8.71 25.56
C ASP A 256 13.96 8.61 25.09
N VAL A 257 13.63 9.21 23.94
CA VAL A 257 12.32 9.05 23.28
C VAL A 257 12.11 7.60 22.85
N LEU A 258 13.13 6.97 22.26
CA LEU A 258 13.07 5.57 21.83
C LEU A 258 12.95 4.61 23.02
N ALA A 259 13.68 4.86 24.11
CA ALA A 259 13.61 4.06 25.33
C ALA A 259 12.29 4.27 26.11
N GLY A 260 11.71 5.47 26.03
CA GLY A 260 10.46 5.83 26.70
C GLY A 260 9.20 5.29 26.04
N ASN A 261 9.28 4.80 24.80
CA ASN A 261 8.15 4.22 24.07
C ASN A 261 8.53 2.86 23.50
N ALA A 262 7.96 1.78 24.04
CA ALA A 262 8.28 0.40 23.65
C ALA A 262 8.08 0.12 22.16
N PHE A 263 7.06 0.74 21.53
CA PHE A 263 6.81 0.61 20.11
C PHE A 263 7.91 1.28 19.28
N LEU A 264 8.23 2.55 19.58
CA LEU A 264 9.29 3.29 18.89
C LEU A 264 10.66 2.64 19.10
N GLY A 265 10.97 2.21 20.32
CA GLY A 265 12.21 1.51 20.65
C GLY A 265 12.34 0.19 19.90
N ARG A 266 11.26 -0.60 19.80
CA ARG A 266 11.29 -1.85 19.02
C ARG A 266 11.46 -1.58 17.52
N LEU A 267 10.76 -0.58 16.99
CA LEU A 267 10.89 -0.18 15.59
C LEU A 267 12.32 0.30 15.29
N ALA A 268 12.93 1.11 16.16
CA ALA A 268 14.31 1.53 16.04
C ALA A 268 15.30 0.36 16.07
N ALA A 269 15.07 -0.66 16.92
CA ALA A 269 15.89 -1.85 16.97
C ALA A 269 15.83 -2.68 15.67
N LEU A 270 14.65 -2.79 15.05
CA LEU A 270 14.47 -3.45 13.74
C LEU A 270 15.06 -2.64 12.57
N VAL A 271 15.17 -1.33 12.73
CA VAL A 271 15.93 -0.50 11.80
C VAL A 271 17.42 -0.76 12.01
N ASP A 272 17.93 -0.65 13.24
CA ASP A 272 19.34 -0.84 13.59
C ASP A 272 19.89 -2.23 13.23
N ASP A 273 19.09 -3.30 13.32
CA ASP A 273 19.50 -4.65 12.93
C ASP A 273 19.37 -4.94 11.42
N GLY A 274 18.91 -3.95 10.65
CA GLY A 274 18.80 -4.01 9.20
C GLY A 274 17.55 -4.73 8.66
N ARG A 275 16.65 -5.25 9.51
CA ARG A 275 15.42 -5.90 9.05
C ARG A 275 14.48 -4.96 8.29
N LEU A 276 14.52 -3.67 8.61
CA LEU A 276 13.74 -2.63 7.94
C LEU A 276 14.52 -1.81 6.91
N ALA A 277 15.78 -2.14 6.66
CA ALA A 277 16.56 -1.48 5.62
C ALA A 277 16.01 -1.78 4.21
N GLY A 278 15.35 -2.93 4.03
CA GLY A 278 14.92 -3.43 2.71
C GLY A 278 16.07 -4.11 1.96
N ASN A 279 15.75 -5.13 1.15
CA ASN A 279 16.72 -5.90 0.38
C ASN A 279 16.28 -6.06 -1.08
N ALA A 280 15.41 -5.17 -1.56
CA ALA A 280 14.93 -5.22 -2.93
C ALA A 280 16.06 -4.91 -3.92
N ASP A 281 16.18 -5.71 -4.98
CA ASP A 281 17.05 -5.39 -6.12
C ASP A 281 16.35 -4.34 -6.99
N ILE A 282 16.58 -3.05 -6.68
CA ILE A 282 15.91 -1.92 -7.35
C ILE A 282 16.20 -1.91 -8.86
N ASP A 283 17.40 -2.32 -9.28
CA ASP A 283 17.73 -2.37 -10.70
C ASP A 283 17.00 -3.49 -11.43
N ALA A 284 16.83 -4.67 -10.79
CA ALA A 284 15.96 -5.72 -11.31
C ALA A 284 14.50 -5.27 -11.36
N LEU A 285 14.01 -4.60 -10.33
CA LEU A 285 12.66 -4.05 -10.33
C LEU A 285 12.46 -3.02 -11.45
N ARG A 286 13.46 -2.19 -11.74
CA ARG A 286 13.39 -1.23 -12.85
C ARG A 286 13.38 -1.90 -14.22
N ARG A 287 14.11 -3.01 -14.38
CA ARG A 287 14.04 -3.83 -15.61
C ARG A 287 12.68 -4.50 -15.77
N GLU A 288 12.09 -4.96 -14.66
CA GLU A 288 10.82 -5.68 -14.62
C GLU A 288 9.60 -4.77 -14.82
N PHE A 289 9.54 -3.67 -14.07
CA PHE A 289 8.35 -2.80 -13.97
C PHE A 289 8.53 -1.44 -14.66
N GLY A 290 9.71 -1.17 -15.22
CA GLY A 290 10.04 0.12 -15.81
C GLY A 290 10.49 1.15 -14.76
N ARG A 291 10.24 2.44 -15.04
CA ARG A 291 10.71 3.51 -14.16
C ARG A 291 10.00 3.45 -12.80
N LEU A 292 10.80 3.39 -11.73
CA LEU A 292 10.36 3.55 -10.34
C LEU A 292 10.77 4.92 -9.82
N THR A 293 9.90 5.52 -9.01
CA THR A 293 10.04 6.90 -8.56
C THR A 293 11.16 7.00 -7.53
N ARG A 294 12.12 7.90 -7.78
CA ARG A 294 13.16 8.25 -6.79
C ARG A 294 12.63 9.24 -5.76
N PHE A 295 13.24 9.31 -4.58
CA PHE A 295 12.71 10.14 -3.48
C PHE A 295 12.72 11.64 -3.81
N ASP A 296 13.78 12.13 -4.44
CA ASP A 296 13.89 13.52 -4.89
C ASP A 296 12.86 13.87 -5.98
N GLU A 297 12.67 12.96 -6.94
CA GLU A 297 11.64 13.07 -7.97
C GLU A 297 10.24 13.09 -7.35
N TRP A 298 9.98 12.21 -6.37
CA TRP A 298 8.73 12.16 -5.64
C TRP A 298 8.44 13.48 -4.90
N LEU A 299 9.43 14.04 -4.20
CA LEU A 299 9.30 15.33 -3.50
C LEU A 299 8.99 16.49 -4.45
N SER A 300 9.52 16.45 -5.68
CA SER A 300 9.25 17.48 -6.70
C SER A 300 7.92 17.29 -7.44
N GLY A 301 7.38 16.08 -7.43
CA GLY A 301 6.16 15.69 -8.13
C GLY A 301 5.03 15.28 -7.17
N PRO A 302 4.62 14.00 -7.13
CA PRO A 302 3.44 13.55 -6.38
C PRO A 302 3.49 13.82 -4.86
N GLY A 303 4.69 13.82 -4.26
CA GLY A 303 4.90 14.12 -2.84
C GLY A 303 4.90 15.61 -2.50
N LYS A 304 5.00 16.50 -3.49
CA LYS A 304 5.09 17.95 -3.27
C LYS A 304 3.96 18.52 -2.40
N PRO A 305 2.67 18.17 -2.61
CA PRO A 305 1.60 18.67 -1.75
C PRO A 305 1.71 18.18 -0.31
N LEU A 306 2.17 16.94 -0.09
CA LEU A 306 2.38 16.38 1.24
C LEU A 306 3.53 17.10 1.96
N LEU A 307 4.64 17.34 1.25
CA LEU A 307 5.76 18.12 1.79
C LEU A 307 5.31 19.53 2.16
N GLN A 308 4.58 20.22 1.27
CA GLN A 308 4.08 21.57 1.54
C GLN A 308 3.17 21.61 2.77
N HIS A 309 2.31 20.60 2.92
CA HIS A 309 1.48 20.47 4.11
C HIS A 309 2.32 20.23 5.37
N ALA A 310 3.28 19.31 5.32
CA ALA A 310 4.16 18.97 6.45
C ALA A 310 5.03 20.15 6.90
N LEU A 311 5.49 21.00 5.98
CA LEU A 311 6.24 22.22 6.27
C LEU A 311 5.39 23.32 6.95
N GLN A 312 4.07 23.26 6.82
CA GLN A 312 3.13 24.28 7.31
C GLN A 312 2.26 23.82 8.49
N ALA A 313 2.14 22.50 8.68
CA ALA A 313 1.36 21.90 9.75
C ALA A 313 1.98 22.34 11.09
N ARG A 314 1.42 23.36 11.75
CA ARG A 314 1.84 23.81 13.08
C ARG A 314 1.50 22.72 14.09
N SER A 315 2.31 21.68 14.17
CA SER A 315 2.06 20.56 15.05
C SER A 315 2.57 20.89 16.45
N THR A 316 1.71 20.75 17.46
CA THR A 316 2.14 20.60 18.84
C THR A 316 2.83 19.25 19.00
N SER A 317 4.04 19.23 19.57
CA SER A 317 4.83 18.09 20.05
C SER A 317 4.54 16.73 19.39
N VAL A 318 5.54 16.18 18.69
CA VAL A 318 5.69 14.78 18.25
C VAL A 318 4.54 13.88 18.74
N SER A 319 3.43 13.81 18.00
CA SER A 319 2.37 12.85 18.28
C SER A 319 2.74 11.53 17.58
N LEU A 320 3.93 11.03 17.91
CA LEU A 320 4.27 9.63 17.67
C LEU A 320 3.60 8.87 18.80
N ARG A 321 2.42 8.33 18.50
CA ARG A 321 1.73 7.39 19.38
C ARG A 321 2.58 6.12 19.49
#